data_AF-A0A8C5J033-F1
#
_entry.id   AF-A0A8C5J033-F1
#
_cell.length_a   1.000
_cell.length_b   1.000
_cell.length_c   1.000
_cell.angle_alpha   90.00
_cell.angle_beta   90.00
_cell.angle_gamma   90.00
#
_symmetry.space_group_name_H-M   'P 1'
#
loop_
_entity.id
_entity.type
_entity.pdbx_description
1 polymer ?
#
loop_
_entity_poly.entity_id
_entity_poly.type
_entity_poly.pdbx_seq_one_letter_code
_entity_poly.pdbx_strand_id
1 'polypeptide(L)'
;MAFEALAEAAERWCARTPFQLIAAEETERRMDFYAEPGVSFYVLCPEAACGDNFHVWSESEDCLPFLQLAQDYISSCGKKTLHEILEKVFKSFRPLLGLPDVDDDAFEEYNADVEEEEPEADHQQMGVSQQ
;
A
#
# COMPACT_ATOMS: atom_id res chain seq x y z
N MET A 1 1.82 -26.45 -1.48
CA MET A 1 1.03 -25.71 -2.49
C MET A 1 1.71 -25.85 -3.83
N ALA A 2 0.95 -25.99 -4.90
CA ALA A 2 1.48 -25.96 -6.26
C ALA A 2 1.98 -24.53 -6.58
N PHE A 3 3.08 -24.42 -7.33
CA PHE A 3 3.63 -23.13 -7.75
C PHE A 3 2.67 -22.43 -8.71
N GLU A 4 2.02 -23.17 -9.60
CA GLU A 4 0.97 -22.67 -10.51
C GLU A 4 -0.13 -21.91 -9.77
N ALA A 5 -0.68 -22.47 -8.68
CA ALA A 5 -1.71 -21.81 -7.88
C ALA A 5 -1.20 -20.51 -7.20
N LEU A 6 0.09 -20.42 -6.90
CA LEU A 6 0.71 -19.19 -6.38
C LEU A 6 0.85 -18.16 -7.51
N ALA A 7 1.21 -18.58 -8.72
CA ALA A 7 1.34 -17.70 -9.89
C ALA A 7 -0.02 -17.10 -10.25
N GLU A 8 -1.08 -17.92 -10.31
CA GLU A 8 -2.44 -17.43 -10.53
C GLU A 8 -2.87 -16.43 -9.45
N ALA A 9 -2.50 -16.68 -8.18
CA ALA A 9 -2.80 -15.75 -7.11
C ALA A 9 -2.04 -14.41 -7.26
N ALA A 10 -0.78 -14.47 -7.70
CA ALA A 10 0.02 -13.29 -8.01
C ALA A 10 -0.58 -12.49 -9.17
N GLU A 11 -0.98 -13.14 -10.26
CA GLU A 11 -1.63 -12.47 -11.41
C GLU A 11 -2.94 -11.78 -11.01
N ARG A 12 -3.77 -12.45 -10.21
CA ARG A 12 -5.02 -11.87 -9.70
C ARG A 12 -4.78 -10.67 -8.79
N TRP A 13 -3.65 -10.65 -8.08
CA TRP A 13 -3.23 -9.52 -7.28
C TRP A 13 -2.71 -8.38 -8.16
N CYS A 14 -1.89 -8.66 -9.17
CA CYS A 14 -1.45 -7.69 -10.18
C CYS A 14 -2.63 -7.00 -10.90
N ALA A 15 -3.74 -7.71 -11.14
CA ALA A 15 -4.94 -7.10 -11.71
C ALA A 15 -5.59 -6.00 -10.83
N ARG A 16 -5.15 -5.85 -9.57
CA ARG A 16 -5.68 -4.89 -8.58
C ARG A 16 -4.62 -3.89 -8.11
N THR A 17 -3.38 -4.02 -8.56
CA THR A 17 -2.25 -3.18 -8.15
C THR A 17 -1.54 -2.65 -9.40
N PRO A 18 -0.70 -1.60 -9.28
CA PRO A 18 0.10 -1.13 -10.41
C PRO A 18 1.27 -2.07 -10.76
N PHE A 19 1.45 -3.17 -10.03
CA PHE A 19 2.48 -4.15 -10.27
C PHE A 19 2.05 -5.18 -11.32
N GLN A 20 2.99 -5.59 -12.15
CA GLN A 20 2.84 -6.62 -13.16
C GLN A 20 3.80 -7.77 -12.86
N LEU A 21 3.32 -9.01 -13.01
CA LEU A 21 4.15 -10.20 -12.95
C LEU A 21 4.92 -10.34 -14.27
N ILE A 22 6.23 -10.14 -14.24
CA ILE A 22 7.09 -10.14 -15.44
C ILE A 22 7.79 -11.48 -15.67
N ALA A 23 7.99 -12.28 -14.62
CA ALA A 23 8.53 -13.63 -14.72
C ALA A 23 7.99 -14.51 -13.59
N ALA A 24 7.82 -15.80 -13.86
CA ALA A 24 7.48 -16.82 -12.89
C ALA A 24 8.23 -18.11 -13.22
N GLU A 25 9.28 -18.41 -12.47
CA GLU A 25 10.15 -19.56 -12.68
C GLU A 25 9.85 -20.64 -11.65
N GLU A 26 9.29 -21.76 -12.09
CA GLU A 26 8.93 -22.86 -11.19
C GLU A 26 10.16 -23.57 -10.59
N THR A 27 11.24 -23.69 -11.36
CA THR A 27 12.49 -24.35 -10.93
C THR A 27 13.15 -23.63 -9.77
N GLU A 28 13.13 -22.30 -9.78
CA GLU A 28 13.67 -21.44 -8.70
C GLU A 28 12.57 -20.99 -7.74
N ARG A 29 11.32 -21.37 -8.01
CA ARG A 29 10.11 -20.91 -7.32
C ARG A 29 10.09 -19.39 -7.15
N ARG A 30 10.56 -18.67 -8.16
CA ARG A 30 10.76 -17.21 -8.17
C ARG A 30 9.68 -16.53 -8.98
N MET A 31 9.14 -15.44 -8.46
CA MET A 31 8.20 -14.57 -9.17
C MET A 31 8.71 -13.15 -9.15
N ASP A 32 8.87 -12.53 -10.32
CA ASP A 32 9.38 -11.19 -10.48
C ASP A 32 8.25 -10.22 -10.83
N PHE A 33 8.24 -9.10 -10.11
CA PHE A 33 7.23 -8.06 -10.21
C PHE A 33 7.87 -6.73 -10.60
N TYR A 34 7.16 -5.97 -11.41
CA TYR A 34 7.57 -4.65 -11.86
C TYR A 34 6.41 -3.66 -11.86
N ALA A 35 6.67 -2.42 -11.43
CA ALA A 35 5.75 -1.28 -11.54
C ALA A 35 6.52 -0.03 -11.99
N GLU A 36 5.86 0.81 -12.78
CA GLU A 36 6.37 2.13 -13.14
C GLU A 36 6.34 3.08 -11.92
N PRO A 37 7.33 3.99 -11.75
CA PRO A 37 8.37 4.38 -12.71
C PRO A 37 9.68 3.55 -12.67
N GLY A 38 9.72 2.38 -12.03
CA GLY A 38 10.93 1.56 -11.93
C GLY A 38 11.05 0.73 -10.66
N VAL A 39 9.95 0.47 -9.97
CA VAL A 39 9.92 -0.33 -8.75
C VAL A 39 9.84 -1.80 -9.15
N SER A 40 10.88 -2.57 -8.86
CA SER A 40 10.89 -4.02 -9.07
C SER A 40 11.15 -4.77 -7.78
N PHE A 41 10.60 -5.96 -7.65
CA PHE A 41 10.93 -6.88 -6.57
C PHE A 41 10.63 -8.32 -7.00
N TYR A 42 11.22 -9.29 -6.34
CA TYR A 42 10.92 -10.70 -6.56
C TYR A 42 10.56 -11.41 -5.25
N VAL A 43 9.75 -12.45 -5.38
CA VAL A 43 9.32 -13.30 -4.28
C VAL A 43 9.77 -14.73 -4.56
N LEU A 44 10.52 -15.31 -3.62
CA LEU A 44 10.85 -16.73 -3.61
C LEU A 44 9.80 -17.46 -2.77
N CYS A 45 9.09 -18.38 -3.39
CA CYS A 45 8.02 -19.15 -2.77
C CYS A 45 8.58 -20.40 -2.10
N PRO A 46 8.23 -20.68 -0.83
CA PRO A 46 8.78 -21.81 -0.11
C PRO A 46 8.35 -23.13 -0.73
N GLU A 47 9.22 -24.12 -0.65
CA GLU A 47 8.87 -25.48 -1.05
C GLU A 47 8.03 -26.15 0.03
N ALA A 48 6.93 -26.79 -0.37
CA ALA A 48 6.00 -27.44 0.55
C ALA A 48 6.65 -28.54 1.42
N ALA A 49 7.80 -29.06 0.99
CA ALA A 49 8.53 -30.14 1.66
C ALA A 49 9.66 -29.64 2.59
N CYS A 50 10.18 -28.43 2.38
CA CYS A 50 11.44 -28.01 3.01
C CYS A 50 11.25 -27.14 4.27
N GLY A 51 10.03 -26.63 4.51
CA GLY A 51 9.74 -25.83 5.69
C GLY A 51 10.32 -24.41 5.63
N ASP A 52 10.78 -23.99 4.44
CA ASP A 52 11.18 -22.61 4.17
C ASP A 52 10.02 -21.64 4.34
N ASN A 53 10.38 -20.39 4.56
CA ASN A 53 9.46 -19.27 4.47
C ASN A 53 9.63 -18.59 3.12
N PHE A 54 8.62 -17.80 2.74
CA PHE A 54 8.75 -16.91 1.59
C PHE A 54 9.97 -15.99 1.78
N HIS A 55 10.57 -15.54 0.68
CA HIS A 55 11.56 -14.47 0.73
C HIS A 55 11.18 -13.41 -0.27
N VAL A 56 11.43 -12.15 0.08
CA VAL A 56 11.20 -11.01 -0.80
C VAL A 56 12.44 -10.13 -0.86
N TRP A 57 12.80 -9.73 -2.06
CA TRP A 57 13.99 -8.92 -2.31
C TRP A 57 13.82 -8.06 -3.58
N SER A 58 14.69 -7.06 -3.76
CA SER A 58 14.71 -6.22 -4.96
C SER A 58 16.14 -6.01 -5.43
N GLU A 59 16.33 -5.91 -6.74
CA GLU A 59 17.62 -5.51 -7.32
C GLU A 59 17.92 -4.02 -7.10
N SER A 60 16.89 -3.22 -6.79
CA SER A 60 17.02 -1.79 -6.54
C SER A 60 17.31 -1.52 -5.06
N GLU A 61 18.43 -0.87 -4.76
CA GLU A 61 18.81 -0.49 -3.39
C GLU A 61 17.78 0.43 -2.74
N ASP A 62 17.13 1.29 -3.52
CA ASP A 62 16.04 2.18 -3.08
C ASP A 62 14.80 1.40 -2.60
N CYS A 63 14.60 0.17 -3.09
CA CYS A 63 13.44 -0.65 -2.75
C CYS A 63 13.66 -1.50 -1.48
N LEU A 64 14.92 -1.83 -1.16
CA LEU A 64 15.30 -2.63 0.01
C LEU A 64 14.70 -2.12 1.34
N PRO A 65 14.77 -0.83 1.69
CA PRO A 65 14.22 -0.35 2.97
C PRO A 65 12.70 -0.58 3.09
N PHE A 66 11.97 -0.55 1.98
CA PHE A 66 10.52 -0.76 1.96
C PHE A 66 10.15 -2.25 2.12
N LEU A 67 11.02 -3.15 1.65
CA LEU A 67 10.83 -4.59 1.80
C LEU A 67 11.09 -5.09 3.22
N GLN A 68 11.79 -4.32 4.05
CA GLN A 68 12.14 -4.70 5.42
C GLN A 68 10.90 -5.08 6.25
N LEU A 69 9.78 -4.35 6.09
CA LEU A 69 8.52 -4.64 6.77
C LEU A 69 7.95 -6.01 6.39
N ALA A 70 8.02 -6.36 5.11
CA ALA A 70 7.56 -7.64 4.63
C ALA A 70 8.49 -8.78 5.10
N GLN A 71 9.81 -8.56 5.09
CA GLN A 71 10.79 -9.53 5.59
C GLN A 71 10.64 -9.80 7.10
N ASP A 72 10.38 -8.77 7.90
CA ASP A 72 10.06 -8.91 9.33
C ASP A 72 8.75 -9.71 9.52
N TYR A 73 7.72 -9.39 8.72
CA TYR A 73 6.46 -10.13 8.75
C TYR A 73 6.66 -11.60 8.43
N ILE A 74 7.46 -11.93 7.42
CA ILE A 74 7.74 -13.31 7.05
C ILE A 74 8.53 -14.04 8.15
N SER A 75 9.46 -13.34 8.82
CA SER A 75 10.23 -13.88 9.95
C SER A 75 9.39 -14.08 11.20
N SER A 76 8.21 -13.45 11.28
CA SER A 76 7.28 -13.57 12.40
C SER A 76 6.62 -14.96 12.46
N CYS A 77 6.28 -15.42 13.67
CA CYS A 77 5.61 -16.69 13.87
C CYS A 77 4.28 -16.77 13.10
N GLY A 78 4.06 -17.92 12.44
CA GLY A 78 2.83 -18.24 11.73
C GLY A 78 3.04 -18.45 10.24
N LYS A 79 2.22 -19.29 9.63
CA LYS A 79 2.26 -19.52 8.18
C LYS A 79 1.76 -18.26 7.48
N LYS A 80 2.60 -17.68 6.62
CA LYS A 80 2.23 -16.52 5.80
C LYS A 80 1.74 -16.99 4.44
N THR A 81 0.79 -16.27 3.87
CA THR A 81 0.36 -16.47 2.50
C THR A 81 1.06 -15.49 1.56
N LEU A 82 1.19 -15.86 0.29
CA LEU A 82 1.73 -14.97 -0.75
C LEU A 82 0.97 -13.63 -0.78
N HIS A 83 -0.36 -13.69 -0.69
CA HIS A 83 -1.20 -12.50 -0.71
C HIS A 83 -0.86 -11.54 0.45
N GLU A 84 -0.76 -12.03 1.69
CA GLU A 84 -0.40 -11.16 2.83
C GLU A 84 0.96 -10.48 2.64
N ILE A 85 1.93 -11.21 2.09
CA ILE A 85 3.27 -10.68 1.83
C ILE A 85 3.19 -9.59 0.76
N LEU A 86 2.52 -9.87 -0.36
CA LEU A 86 2.33 -8.91 -1.45
C LEU A 86 1.60 -7.65 -0.97
N GLU A 87 0.59 -7.77 -0.10
CA GLU A 87 -0.10 -6.62 0.49
C GLU A 87 0.82 -5.77 1.37
N LYS A 88 1.70 -6.41 2.17
CA LYS A 88 2.71 -5.68 2.96
C LYS A 88 3.69 -4.94 2.07
N VAL A 89 4.17 -5.62 1.03
CA VAL A 89 5.08 -5.05 0.03
C VAL A 89 4.43 -3.86 -0.67
N PHE A 90 3.18 -3.99 -1.11
CA PHE A 90 2.43 -2.89 -1.72
C PHE A 90 2.21 -1.72 -0.78
N LYS A 91 1.82 -1.97 0.48
CA LYS A 91 1.66 -0.90 1.48
C LYS A 91 2.97 -0.13 1.66
N SER A 92 4.10 -0.82 1.76
CA SER A 92 5.41 -0.18 1.85
C SER A 92 5.79 0.59 0.58
N PHE A 93 5.41 0.11 -0.61
CA PHE A 93 5.75 0.77 -1.87
C PHE A 93 4.84 1.94 -2.26
N ARG A 94 3.69 2.15 -1.60
CA ARG A 94 2.80 3.30 -1.85
C ARG A 94 3.53 4.65 -1.96
N PRO A 95 4.43 5.04 -1.03
CA PRO A 95 5.19 6.29 -1.14
C PRO A 95 6.06 6.37 -2.39
N LEU A 96 6.67 5.25 -2.83
CA LEU A 96 7.47 5.22 -4.06
C LEU A 96 6.61 5.33 -5.32
N LEU A 97 5.37 4.86 -5.26
CA LEU A 97 4.39 4.94 -6.35
C LEU A 97 3.62 6.27 -6.36
N GLY A 98 3.88 7.17 -5.40
CA GLY A 98 3.14 8.43 -5.27
C GLY A 98 1.66 8.25 -4.93
N LEU A 99 1.28 7.11 -4.33
CA LEU A 99 -0.09 6.83 -3.93
C LEU A 99 -0.35 7.39 -2.52
N PRO A 100 -1.54 7.96 -2.24
CA PRO A 100 -1.89 8.41 -0.90
C PRO A 100 -1.87 7.24 0.08
N ASP A 101 -1.43 7.47 1.31
CA ASP A 101 -1.49 6.44 2.34
C ASP A 101 -2.95 6.17 2.69
N VAL A 102 -3.36 4.89 2.71
CA VAL A 102 -4.76 4.53 2.95
C VAL A 102 -5.14 4.64 4.43
N ASP A 103 -4.17 4.84 5.34
CA ASP A 103 -4.44 5.19 6.74
C ASP A 103 -4.89 6.66 6.89
N ASP A 104 -4.72 7.51 5.87
CA ASP A 104 -5.06 8.94 5.92
C ASP A 104 -6.55 9.24 5.67
N ASP A 105 -7.34 8.23 5.29
CA ASP A 105 -8.78 8.40 4.95
C ASP A 105 -9.72 8.18 6.15
N ALA A 106 -9.19 7.90 7.35
CA ALA A 106 -10.02 7.48 8.49
C ALA A 106 -10.38 8.59 9.50
N PHE A 107 -9.80 9.79 9.44
CA PHE A 107 -10.26 10.91 10.29
C PHE A 107 -9.62 12.27 9.95
N GLU A 108 -9.99 12.97 8.87
CA GLU A 108 -9.83 14.44 8.80
C GLU A 108 -10.94 15.12 7.97
N GLU A 109 -12.21 14.82 8.26
CA GLU A 109 -13.33 15.66 7.83
C GLU A 109 -14.13 16.19 9.04
N TYR A 110 -13.48 17.01 9.87
CA TYR A 110 -14.19 18.08 10.59
C TYR A 110 -13.96 19.37 9.80
N ASN A 111 -14.66 19.51 8.68
CA ASN A 111 -14.82 20.80 8.00
C ASN A 111 -15.56 21.74 8.96
N ALA A 112 -14.80 22.59 9.63
CA ALA A 112 -15.30 23.74 10.33
C ALA A 112 -15.63 24.83 9.29
N ASP A 113 -16.84 24.80 8.73
CA ASP A 113 -17.43 25.98 8.10
C ASP A 113 -18.95 25.82 7.93
N VAL A 114 -19.71 26.63 8.67
CA VAL A 114 -21.12 26.93 8.39
C VAL A 114 -21.17 28.45 8.26
N GLU A 115 -20.77 28.97 7.11
CA GLU A 115 -21.05 30.35 6.69
C GLU A 115 -22.51 30.50 6.21
N GLU A 116 -23.16 31.55 6.74
CA GLU A 116 -24.11 32.50 6.10
C GLU A 116 -25.52 31.98 5.70
N GLU A 117 -26.63 32.65 6.04
CA GLU A 117 -27.16 33.96 5.61
C GLU A 117 -28.30 34.34 6.60
N GLU A 118 -28.66 35.60 6.92
CA GLU A 118 -29.67 36.41 6.21
C GLU A 118 -29.49 37.91 6.56
N PRO A 119 -29.60 38.84 5.60
CA PRO A 119 -29.68 40.27 5.86
C PRO A 119 -31.15 40.72 5.96
N GLU A 120 -31.62 41.11 7.15
CA GLU A 120 -32.81 41.95 7.29
C GLU A 120 -32.43 43.35 7.80
N ALA A 121 -32.68 44.33 6.95
CA ALA A 121 -32.68 45.74 7.27
C ALA A 121 -33.85 46.05 8.24
N ASP A 122 -33.63 46.87 9.27
CA ASP A 122 -34.29 48.19 9.45
C ASP A 122 -33.93 48.84 10.80
N HIS A 123 -33.55 50.11 10.72
CA HIS A 123 -33.48 51.18 11.73
C HIS A 123 -33.32 50.89 13.24
N GLN A 124 -32.29 51.48 13.84
CA GLN A 124 -32.45 52.74 14.60
C GLN A 124 -31.10 53.37 14.97
N GLN A 125 -30.79 54.46 14.27
CA GLN A 125 -29.85 55.49 14.67
C GLN A 125 -30.32 56.16 15.96
N MET A 126 -29.45 56.28 16.98
CA MET A 126 -29.33 57.48 17.84
C MET A 126 -28.13 57.30 18.78
N GLY A 127 -26.98 57.87 18.42
CA GLY A 127 -25.93 58.18 19.38
C GLY A 127 -26.18 59.55 19.98
N VAL A 128 -26.21 59.65 21.31
CA VAL A 128 -25.82 60.87 22.04
C VAL A 128 -25.18 60.49 23.39
N SER A 129 -23.85 60.46 23.44
CA SER A 129 -23.13 60.74 24.69
C SER A 129 -22.34 62.02 24.45
N GLN A 130 -22.83 63.12 25.02
CA GLN A 130 -22.05 64.33 25.19
C GLN A 130 -21.08 64.16 26.37
N GLN A 131 -19.98 64.88 26.25
CA GLN A 131 -18.92 65.11 27.23
C GLN A 131 -19.43 65.48 28.63
#